data_AF-A0A3R8LWJ0-F1
#
_entry.id   AF-A0A3R8LWJ0-F1
#
_cell.length_a   1.000
_cell.length_b   1.000
_cell.length_c   1.000
_cell.angle_alpha   90.00
_cell.angle_beta   90.00
_cell.angle_gamma   90.00
#
_symmetry.space_group_name_H-M   'P 1'
#
loop_
_entity.id
_entity.type
_entity.pdbx_description
1 polymer ?
#
loop_
_entity_poly.entity_id
_entity_poly.type
_entity_poly.pdbx_seq_one_letter_code
_entity_poly.pdbx_strand_id
1 'polypeptide(L)' 'MLNQIKAHLLDSINDIVSNANQFVLHPEKDFSRQSRLTMKTMIQAILTMGGNTLAKELLDLDLPVSQSAFVQRRYQ' A
#
# COMPACT_ATOMS: atom_id res chain seq x y z
N MET A 1 20.47 -16.58 -4.11
CA MET A 1 19.33 -17.06 -3.32
C MET A 1 18.47 -15.93 -2.77
N LEU A 2 18.92 -15.13 -1.80
CA LEU A 2 18.06 -14.09 -1.18
C LEU A 2 17.57 -13.02 -2.18
N ASN A 3 18.44 -12.57 -3.10
CA ASN A 3 18.06 -11.65 -4.17
C ASN A 3 17.06 -12.26 -5.17
N GLN A 4 17.14 -13.57 -5.42
CA GLN A 4 16.20 -14.27 -6.32
C GLN A 4 14.82 -14.40 -5.67
N ILE A 5 14.79 -14.70 -4.37
CA ILE A 5 13.54 -14.72 -3.58
C ILE A 5 12.90 -13.34 -3.57
N LYS A 6 13.68 -12.29 -3.35
CA LYS A 6 13.19 -10.90 -3.38
C LYS A 6 12.66 -10.52 -4.75
N ALA A 7 13.36 -10.88 -5.83
CA ALA A 7 12.90 -10.62 -7.19
C ALA A 7 11.57 -11.34 -7.47
N HIS A 8 11.49 -12.62 -7.15
CA HIS A 8 10.26 -13.41 -7.32
C HIS A 8 9.07 -12.82 -6.54
N LEU A 9 9.30 -12.35 -5.30
CA LEU A 9 8.27 -11.68 -4.52
C LEU A 9 7.79 -10.40 -5.20
N LEU A 10 8.71 -9.57 -5.69
CA LEU A 10 8.37 -8.32 -6.38
C LEU A 10 7.62 -8.58 -7.69
N ASP A 11 7.99 -9.62 -8.42
CA ASP A 11 7.31 -10.04 -9.65
C ASP A 11 5.90 -10.53 -9.34
N SER A 12 5.73 -11.37 -8.31
CA SER A 12 4.40 -11.81 -7.85
C SER A 12 3.50 -10.64 -7.44
N ILE A 13 4.05 -9.62 -6.78
CA ILE A 13 3.30 -8.40 -6.45
C ILE A 13 2.89 -7.65 -7.72
N ASN A 14 3.77 -7.54 -8.72
CA ASN A 14 3.44 -6.87 -9.98
C ASN A 14 2.36 -7.64 -10.75
N ASP A 15 2.36 -8.96 -10.71
CA ASP A 15 1.33 -9.81 -11.34
C ASP A 15 -0.05 -9.59 -10.70
N ILE A 16 -0.09 -9.50 -9.37
CA ILE A 16 -1.32 -9.18 -8.62
C ILE A 16 -1.84 -7.79 -9.00
N VAL A 17 -0.95 -6.79 -9.04
CA VAL A 17 -1.32 -5.41 -9.37
C VAL A 17 -1.82 -5.30 -10.82
N SER A 18 -1.23 -6.05 -11.75
CA SER A 18 -1.67 -6.10 -13.15
C SER A 18 -3.03 -6.76 -13.31
N ASN A 19 -3.41 -7.64 -12.39
CA ASN A 19 -4.69 -8.35 -12.34
C ASN A 19 -5.57 -7.88 -11.16
N ALA A 20 -5.45 -6.62 -10.74
CA ALA A 20 -6.06 -6.08 -9.52
C ALA A 20 -7.56 -6.38 -9.40
N ASN A 21 -8.29 -6.38 -10.52
CA ASN A 21 -9.72 -6.64 -10.60
C ASN A 21 -10.15 -7.99 -9.99
N GLN A 22 -9.24 -8.98 -9.92
CA GLN A 22 -9.50 -10.29 -9.31
C GLN A 22 -9.40 -10.27 -7.78
N PHE A 23 -8.76 -9.25 -7.20
CA PHE A 23 -8.40 -9.18 -5.78
C PHE A 23 -9.10 -8.05 -5.03
N VAL A 24 -9.90 -7.23 -5.72
CA VAL A 24 -10.63 -6.10 -5.14
C VAL A 24 -12.13 -6.37 -5.16
N LEU A 25 -12.87 -5.77 -4.22
CA LEU A 25 -14.31 -5.99 -4.10
C LEU A 25 -15.09 -5.22 -5.16
N HIS A 26 -14.61 -4.03 -5.52
CA HIS A 26 -15.24 -3.13 -6.47
C HIS A 26 -14.22 -2.66 -7.52
N PRO A 27 -13.98 -3.42 -8.59
CA PRO A 27 -12.94 -3.12 -9.60
C PRO A 27 -13.01 -1.72 -10.21
N GLU A 28 -14.22 -1.16 -10.35
CA GLU A 28 -14.45 0.17 -10.92
C GLU A 28 -14.06 1.32 -9.96
N LYS A 29 -13.98 1.04 -8.66
CA LYS A 29 -13.81 2.05 -7.59
C LYS A 29 -12.52 1.87 -6.82
N ASP A 30 -12.20 0.64 -6.46
CA ASP A 30 -11.05 0.30 -5.63
C ASP A 30 -9.77 0.50 -6.46
N PHE A 31 -8.88 1.37 -5.96
CA PHE A 31 -7.60 1.72 -6.61
C PHE A 31 -7.72 2.25 -8.05
N SER A 32 -8.92 2.60 -8.53
CA SER A 32 -9.13 3.17 -9.87
C SER A 32 -8.66 4.62 -9.99
N ARG A 33 -8.61 5.35 -8.87
CA ARG A 33 -8.06 6.71 -8.81
C ARG A 33 -6.53 6.69 -8.78
N GLN A 34 -5.90 7.63 -9.49
CA GLN A 34 -4.48 7.90 -9.36
C GLN A 34 -4.16 8.46 -7.97
N SER A 35 -3.84 7.54 -7.05
CA SER A 35 -3.53 7.79 -5.64
C SER A 35 -2.03 7.67 -5.41
N ARG A 36 -1.51 8.45 -4.46
CA ARG A 36 -0.14 8.25 -3.96
C ARG A 36 0.00 6.94 -3.19
N LEU A 37 -1.10 6.46 -2.59
CA LEU A 37 -1.19 5.14 -1.97
C LEU A 37 -1.79 4.16 -2.98
N THR A 38 -0.92 3.54 -3.76
CA THR A 38 -1.32 2.53 -4.77
C THR A 38 -1.54 1.16 -4.12
N MET A 39 -2.22 0.25 -4.83
CA MET A 39 -2.36 -1.15 -4.39
C MET A 39 -1.01 -1.80 -4.13
N LYS A 40 -0.02 -1.55 -4.99
CA LYS A 40 1.36 -2.04 -4.83
C LYS A 40 1.98 -1.57 -3.52
N THR A 41 1.90 -0.26 -3.24
CA THR A 41 2.43 0.34 -2.01
C THR A 41 1.76 -0.26 -0.77
N MET A 42 0.45 -0.49 -0.84
CA MET A 42 -0.33 -1.06 0.26
C MET A 42 0.04 -2.53 0.54
N ILE A 43 0.20 -3.37 -0.49
CA ILE A 43 0.67 -4.75 -0.33
C ILE A 43 2.09 -4.78 0.26
N GLN A 44 2.99 -3.95 -0.27
CA GLN A 44 4.36 -3.85 0.24
C GLN A 44 4.38 -3.41 1.69
N ALA A 45 3.59 -2.39 2.06
CA ALA A 45 3.45 -1.92 3.43
C ALA A 45 3.05 -3.04 4.38
N ILE A 46 1.98 -3.78 4.07
CA ILE A 46 1.49 -4.90 4.90
C ILE A 46 2.57 -5.97 5.10
N LEU A 47 3.27 -6.35 4.03
CA LEU A 47 4.32 -7.38 4.09
C LEU A 47 5.56 -6.94 4.91
N THR A 48 5.81 -5.63 4.98
CA THR A 48 6.94 -5.08 5.75
C THR A 48 6.62 -4.83 7.22
N MET A 49 5.35 -4.90 7.64
CA MET A 49 4.98 -4.65 9.04
C MET A 49 5.56 -5.73 9.96
N GLY A 50 6.31 -5.31 10.98
CA GLY A 50 7.10 -6.19 11.85
C GLY A 50 6.40 -6.66 13.13
N GLY A 51 5.13 -6.30 13.33
CA GLY A 51 4.34 -6.65 14.50
C GLY A 51 4.27 -5.57 15.59
N ASN A 52 4.70 -4.34 15.31
CA ASN A 52 4.45 -3.22 16.21
C ASN A 52 3.00 -2.71 16.07
N THR A 53 2.66 -1.70 16.86
CA THR A 53 1.38 -0.99 16.69
C THR A 53 1.26 -0.42 15.29
N LEU A 54 0.05 -0.48 14.72
CA LEU A 54 -0.23 0.04 13.39
C LEU A 54 0.20 1.51 13.22
N ALA A 55 0.03 2.34 14.25
CA ALA A 55 0.44 3.74 14.22
C ALA A 55 1.94 3.91 14.02
N LYS A 56 2.75 3.06 14.66
CA LYS A 56 4.21 3.09 14.52
C LYS A 56 4.64 2.60 13.12
N GLU A 57 4.07 1.49 12.67
CA GLU A 57 4.35 0.94 11.33
C GLU A 57 4.00 1.95 10.21
N LEU A 58 2.84 2.61 10.31
CA LEU A 58 2.44 3.64 9.34
C LEU A 58 3.32 4.89 9.38
N LEU A 59 3.84 5.26 10.56
CA LEU A 59 4.79 6.37 10.71
C LEU A 59 6.14 6.02 10.06
N ASP A 60 6.61 4.78 10.24
CA ASP A 60 7.89 4.32 9.71
C ASP A 60 7.87 4.13 8.18
N LEU A 61 6.69 3.89 7.61
CA LEU A 61 6.48 3.83 6.15
C LEU A 61 6.55 5.21 5.46
N ASP A 62 6.54 6.31 6.21
CA ASP A 62 6.60 7.70 5.72
C ASP A 62 5.70 7.96 4.50
N LEU A 63 4.47 7.44 4.56
CA LEU A 63 3.54 7.53 3.44
C LEU A 63 3.17 9.01 3.19
N PRO A 64 3.13 9.46 1.93
CA PRO A 64 2.85 10.85 1.60
C PRO A 64 1.41 11.22 1.97
N VAL A 65 1.25 11.92 3.08
CA VAL A 65 -0.05 12.41 3.56
C VAL A 65 -0.43 13.68 2.79
N SER A 66 -1.69 13.81 2.38
CA SER A 66 -2.16 15.07 1.80
C SER A 66 -2.27 16.15 2.88
N GLN A 67 -1.98 17.40 2.52
CA GLN A 67 -2.18 18.55 3.41
C GLN A 67 -3.64 18.65 3.88
N SER A 68 -4.60 18.29 3.01
CA SER A 68 -6.02 18.25 3.36
C SER A 68 -6.34 17.27 4.49
N ALA A 69 -5.69 16.10 4.53
CA ALA A 69 -5.90 15.14 5.62
C ALA A 69 -5.39 15.67 6.97
N PHE A 70 -4.31 16.46 6.97
CA PHE A 70 -3.82 17.15 8.17
C PHE A 70 -4.74 18.28 8.64
N VAL A 71 -5.33 19.05 7.71
CA VAL A 71 -6.26 20.15 8.04
C VAL A 71 -7.58 19.60 8.59
N GLN A 72 -8.09 18.51 8.01
CA GLN A 72 -9.35 17.89 8.44
C GLN A 72 -9.28 17.28 9.84
N ARG A 73 -8.09 16.87 10.32
CA ARG A 73 -7.89 16.39 11.69
C ARG A 73 -7.92 17.50 12.76
N ARG A 74 -7.76 18.77 12.38
CA ARG A 74 -7.72 19.91 13.34
C ARG A 74 -9.10 20.46 13.70
N TYR A 75 -10.16 20.03 13.01
CA TYR A 75 -11.54 20.48 13.26
C TYR A 75 -12.41 19.39 13.92
N GLN A 76 -11.78 18.43 14.61
CA GLN A 76 -12.43 17.56 15.59
C GLN A 76 -12.01 17.96 16.99
#